data_AF-A0A4E9DEE5-F1
#
_entry.id   AF-A0A4E9DEE5-F1
#
_cell.length_a   1.000
_cell.length_b   1.000
_cell.length_c   1.000
_cell.angle_alpha   90.00
_cell.angle_beta   90.00
_cell.angle_gamma   90.00
#
_symmetry.space_group_name_H-M   'P 1'
#
loop_
_entity.id
_entity.type
_entity.pdbx_description
1 polymer ?
#
loop_
_entity_poly.entity_id
_entity_poly.type
_entity_poly.pdbx_seq_one_letter_code
_entity_poly.pdbx_strand_id
1 'polypeptide(L)'
;MGVMCLCVYENVVFSQPTAWLLHYDGLGRLILSAGHQRRRVFLEQPQWASTRLVPPGETPEKFDLLLDLFAQFPGIVDDYDRLRKSTFIDPGKREAFKQRVRSLIDRIHAWLRNIPWTCTLDPVIRENSQRQLPDDPMDCASLAVCYAVLLCLIQPCACLQINIIPEYDHYNADPARIEFLTFEICRFSKKALQGGDSAGLALLLIYPLQISWYFLQATPEKLDQVRENLDSSIADSHGFELGRVREWSELNLEQGRYGFMYK
;
A
#
# COMPACT_ATOMS: atom_id res chain seq x y z
N MET A 1 -19.02 -3.97 -6.54
CA MET A 1 -18.71 -2.88 -5.57
C MET A 1 -17.54 -2.01 -5.99
N GLY A 2 -16.40 -2.55 -6.47
CA GLY A 2 -15.35 -1.72 -7.10
C GLY A 2 -15.83 -0.89 -8.30
N VAL A 3 -16.78 -1.43 -9.08
CA VAL A 3 -17.46 -0.71 -10.17
C VAL A 3 -18.30 0.47 -9.66
N MET A 4 -18.90 0.43 -8.46
CA MET A 4 -19.69 1.58 -7.97
C MET A 4 -18.79 2.71 -7.46
N CYS A 5 -17.65 2.43 -6.83
CA CYS A 5 -16.66 3.47 -6.52
C CYS A 5 -16.05 4.06 -7.80
N LEU A 6 -15.79 3.23 -8.83
CA LEU A 6 -15.42 3.71 -10.17
C LEU A 6 -16.52 4.55 -10.81
N CYS A 7 -17.80 4.13 -10.74
CA CYS A 7 -18.93 4.86 -11.31
C CYS A 7 -19.20 6.18 -10.58
N VAL A 8 -19.02 6.27 -9.26
CA VAL A 8 -19.16 7.53 -8.53
C VAL A 8 -18.03 8.49 -8.93
N TYR A 9 -16.79 8.01 -9.15
CA TYR A 9 -15.68 8.84 -9.63
C TYR A 9 -15.78 9.21 -11.12
N GLU A 10 -16.30 8.32 -11.98
CA GLU A 10 -16.62 8.62 -13.38
C GLU A 10 -17.75 9.65 -13.53
N ASN A 11 -18.59 9.80 -12.50
CA ASN A 11 -19.64 10.82 -12.42
C ASN A 11 -19.21 12.10 -11.70
N VAL A 12 -17.95 12.21 -11.25
CA VAL A 12 -17.39 13.50 -10.84
C VAL A 12 -17.02 14.28 -12.09
N VAL A 13 -17.90 15.19 -12.50
CA VAL A 13 -17.60 16.18 -13.53
C VAL A 13 -16.61 17.18 -12.93
N PHE A 14 -15.34 16.99 -13.22
CA PHE A 14 -14.33 17.99 -12.91
C PHE A 14 -14.40 19.12 -13.95
N SER A 15 -14.46 20.35 -13.49
CA SER A 15 -14.46 21.55 -14.36
C SER A 15 -13.11 21.82 -15.04
N GLN A 16 -12.06 21.06 -14.70
CA GLN A 16 -10.73 21.16 -15.31
C GLN A 16 -10.20 19.77 -15.72
N PRO A 17 -9.68 19.61 -16.96
CA PRO A 17 -9.07 18.37 -17.43
C PRO A 17 -7.81 17.93 -16.68
N THR A 18 -7.26 18.76 -15.80
CA THR A 18 -6.11 18.44 -14.93
C THR A 18 -6.54 18.12 -13.49
N ALA A 19 -7.81 18.33 -13.13
CA ALA A 19 -8.27 18.08 -11.76
C ALA A 19 -8.25 16.59 -11.38
N TRP A 20 -8.38 15.68 -12.34
CA TRP A 20 -8.17 14.24 -12.10
C TRP A 20 -6.69 13.89 -11.83
N LEU A 21 -5.75 14.69 -12.36
CA LEU A 21 -4.31 14.61 -12.06
C LEU A 21 -3.98 15.28 -10.72
N LEU A 22 -4.72 16.31 -10.32
CA LEU A 22 -4.58 17.00 -9.03
C LEU A 22 -5.20 16.23 -7.85
N HIS A 23 -6.05 15.23 -8.12
CA HIS A 23 -6.67 14.43 -7.07
C HIS A 23 -5.80 13.21 -6.76
N TYR A 24 -4.82 13.38 -5.85
CA TYR A 24 -3.89 12.33 -5.40
C TYR A 24 -4.58 11.02 -4.98
N ASP A 25 -5.79 11.09 -4.43
CA ASP A 25 -6.61 9.91 -4.07
C ASP A 25 -7.05 9.08 -5.30
N GLY A 26 -7.28 9.72 -6.45
CA GLY A 26 -7.66 9.03 -7.70
C GLY A 26 -6.51 8.25 -8.33
N LEU A 27 -5.32 8.86 -8.38
CA LEU A 27 -4.10 8.21 -8.89
C LEU A 27 -3.68 7.03 -8.01
N GLY A 28 -3.72 7.21 -6.69
CA GLY A 28 -3.54 6.13 -5.73
C GLY A 28 -4.46 4.96 -6.08
N ARG A 29 -5.77 5.16 -6.15
CA ARG A 29 -6.75 4.09 -6.41
C ARG A 29 -6.55 3.36 -7.74
N LEU A 30 -6.16 4.06 -8.81
CA LEU A 30 -5.84 3.41 -10.09
C LEU A 30 -4.66 2.45 -9.96
N ILE A 31 -3.60 2.89 -9.28
CA ILE A 31 -2.42 2.06 -9.02
C ILE A 31 -2.79 0.87 -8.12
N LEU A 32 -3.56 1.11 -7.05
CA LEU A 32 -4.02 0.08 -6.13
C LEU A 32 -4.89 -0.97 -6.82
N SER A 33 -5.84 -0.53 -7.66
CA SER A 33 -6.70 -1.41 -8.45
C SER A 33 -5.88 -2.23 -9.45
N ALA A 34 -4.94 -1.61 -10.15
CA ALA A 34 -4.05 -2.29 -11.08
C ALA A 34 -3.14 -3.31 -10.36
N GLY A 35 -2.62 -2.94 -9.18
CA GLY A 35 -1.85 -3.81 -8.30
C GLY A 35 -2.65 -5.03 -7.82
N HIS A 36 -3.88 -4.80 -7.37
CA HIS A 36 -4.80 -5.87 -6.98
C HIS A 36 -5.13 -6.81 -8.16
N GLN A 37 -5.35 -6.25 -9.35
CA GLN A 37 -5.56 -7.02 -10.58
C GLN A 37 -4.27 -7.64 -11.13
N ARG A 38 -3.11 -7.30 -10.54
CA ARG A 38 -1.78 -7.73 -10.99
C ARG A 38 -1.54 -7.40 -12.47
N ARG A 39 -1.99 -6.20 -12.88
CA ARG A 39 -1.87 -5.67 -14.23
C ARG A 39 -1.07 -4.39 -14.23
N ARG A 40 -0.27 -4.20 -15.28
CA ARG A 40 0.44 -2.95 -15.52
C ARG A 40 -0.53 -1.75 -15.61
N VAL A 41 -0.16 -0.64 -14.99
CA VAL A 41 -0.90 0.63 -15.06
C VAL A 41 -0.21 1.59 -16.03
N PHE A 42 -0.98 2.41 -16.76
CA PHE A 42 -0.42 3.38 -17.69
C PHE A 42 0.42 4.46 -16.99
N LEU A 43 0.16 4.71 -15.70
CA LEU A 43 0.90 5.63 -14.83
C LEU A 43 2.38 5.23 -14.65
N GLU A 44 2.77 4.00 -15.02
CA GLU A 44 4.18 3.59 -15.06
C GLU A 44 4.97 4.37 -16.14
N GLN A 45 4.31 4.85 -17.20
CA GLN A 45 5.03 5.46 -18.32
C GLN A 45 5.61 6.83 -17.91
N PRO A 46 6.83 7.18 -18.37
CA PRO A 46 7.52 8.36 -17.89
C PRO A 46 6.75 9.67 -18.06
N GLN A 47 5.88 9.79 -19.07
CA GLN A 47 5.09 11.02 -19.25
C GLN A 47 4.03 11.27 -18.16
N TRP A 48 3.73 10.28 -17.32
CA TRP A 48 2.74 10.37 -16.24
C TRP A 48 3.37 10.51 -14.85
N ALA A 49 4.70 10.59 -14.75
CA ALA A 49 5.38 10.76 -13.47
C ALA A 49 5.02 12.12 -12.85
N SER A 50 4.53 12.12 -11.60
CA SER A 50 4.14 13.30 -10.84
C SER A 50 5.29 14.29 -10.70
N THR A 51 6.50 13.78 -10.55
CA THR A 51 7.75 14.56 -10.52
C THR A 51 8.00 15.41 -11.77
N ARG A 52 7.38 15.11 -12.91
CA ARG A 52 7.50 15.92 -14.13
C ARG A 52 6.53 17.10 -14.19
N LEU A 53 5.52 17.11 -13.32
CA LEU A 53 4.53 18.18 -13.23
C LEU A 53 4.95 19.26 -12.23
N VAL A 54 6.04 19.04 -11.49
CA VAL A 54 6.57 20.00 -10.52
C VAL A 54 7.16 21.22 -11.24
N PRO A 55 6.72 22.45 -10.90
CA PRO A 55 7.24 23.66 -11.50
C PRO A 55 8.76 23.82 -11.33
N PRO A 56 9.46 24.49 -12.26
CA PRO A 56 10.88 24.74 -12.12
C PRO A 56 11.20 25.53 -10.83
N GLY A 57 12.01 24.95 -9.94
CA GLY A 57 12.40 25.56 -8.67
C GLY A 57 11.67 25.01 -7.44
N GLU A 58 10.66 24.15 -7.64
CA GLU A 58 9.96 23.47 -6.55
C GLU A 58 10.49 22.05 -6.33
N THR A 59 10.43 21.56 -5.09
CA THR A 59 10.77 20.18 -4.75
C THR A 59 9.49 19.34 -4.68
N PRO A 60 9.44 18.15 -5.32
CA PRO A 60 8.28 17.27 -5.25
C PRO A 60 7.94 16.91 -3.81
N GLU A 61 6.66 16.77 -3.47
CA GLU A 61 6.27 16.32 -2.14
C GLU A 61 6.73 14.87 -1.91
N LYS A 62 6.95 14.49 -0.64
CA LYS A 62 7.38 13.12 -0.31
C LYS A 62 6.40 12.08 -0.81
N PHE A 63 5.10 12.37 -0.75
CA PHE A 63 4.05 11.47 -1.20
C PHE A 63 3.99 11.36 -2.73
N ASP A 64 4.29 12.43 -3.46
CA ASP A 64 4.36 12.42 -4.93
C ASP A 64 5.42 11.43 -5.42
N LEU A 65 6.59 11.46 -4.77
CA LEU A 65 7.66 10.50 -5.02
C LEU A 65 7.21 9.07 -4.71
N LEU A 66 6.43 8.89 -3.65
CA LEU A 66 5.89 7.58 -3.29
C LEU A 66 4.89 7.07 -4.33
N LEU A 67 4.02 7.94 -4.87
CA LEU A 67 3.08 7.60 -5.95
C LEU A 67 3.81 7.17 -7.23
N ASP A 68 4.90 7.86 -7.59
CA ASP A 68 5.75 7.50 -8.74
C ASP A 68 6.45 6.14 -8.56
N LEU A 69 6.79 5.77 -7.32
CA LEU A 69 7.29 4.43 -6.99
C LEU A 69 6.16 3.41 -7.04
N PHE A 70 4.98 3.76 -6.53
CA PHE A 70 3.79 2.93 -6.53
C PHE A 70 3.33 2.58 -7.95
N ALA A 71 3.40 3.50 -8.90
CA ALA A 71 2.99 3.25 -10.28
C ALA A 71 3.79 2.10 -10.95
N GLN A 72 4.98 1.77 -10.45
CA GLN A 72 5.85 0.75 -11.03
C GLN A 72 5.58 -0.67 -10.55
N PHE A 73 5.10 -0.86 -9.32
CA PHE A 73 4.93 -2.20 -8.76
C PHE A 73 3.92 -3.07 -9.51
N PRO A 74 2.76 -2.57 -10.02
CA PRO A 74 1.81 -3.42 -10.72
C PRO A 74 2.40 -4.03 -12.00
N GLY A 75 3.23 -3.26 -12.71
CA GLY A 75 3.97 -3.75 -13.89
C GLY A 75 5.01 -4.81 -13.53
N ILE A 76 5.71 -4.67 -12.40
CA ILE A 76 6.65 -5.69 -11.91
C ILE A 76 5.93 -6.99 -11.54
N VAL A 77 4.77 -6.89 -10.89
CA VAL A 77 3.96 -8.05 -10.50
C VAL A 77 3.38 -8.77 -11.72
N ASP A 78 2.91 -8.04 -12.74
CA ASP A 78 2.47 -8.59 -14.03
C ASP A 78 3.64 -9.29 -14.76
N ASP A 79 4.82 -8.66 -14.81
CA ASP A 79 6.02 -9.24 -15.42
C ASP A 79 6.46 -10.52 -14.68
N TYR A 80 6.39 -10.54 -13.34
CA TYR A 80 6.63 -11.73 -12.52
C TYR A 80 5.64 -12.86 -12.82
N ASP A 81 4.34 -12.56 -12.95
CA ASP A 81 3.32 -13.56 -13.28
C ASP A 81 3.52 -14.18 -14.66
N ARG A 82 3.93 -13.36 -15.64
CA ARG A 82 4.30 -13.84 -16.98
C ARG A 82 5.54 -14.72 -16.91
N LEU A 83 6.54 -14.31 -16.13
CA LEU A 83 7.77 -15.07 -15.93
C LEU A 83 7.48 -16.44 -15.30
N ARG A 84 6.61 -16.50 -14.29
CA ARG A 84 6.18 -17.75 -13.63
C ARG A 84 5.46 -18.72 -14.58
N LYS A 85 4.74 -18.19 -15.58
CA LYS A 85 4.00 -19.00 -16.56
C LYS A 85 4.84 -19.39 -17.78
N SER A 86 6.02 -18.80 -17.96
CA SER A 86 6.86 -19.04 -19.13
C SER A 86 7.67 -20.33 -18.99
N THR A 87 7.68 -21.16 -20.03
CA THR A 87 8.50 -22.38 -20.11
C THR A 87 9.97 -22.09 -20.43
N PHE A 88 10.23 -20.98 -21.12
CA PHE A 88 11.57 -20.49 -21.43
C PHE A 88 11.66 -19.00 -21.15
N ILE A 89 12.72 -18.57 -20.45
CA ILE A 89 12.98 -17.16 -20.17
C ILE A 89 14.35 -16.85 -20.75
N ASP A 90 14.37 -15.95 -21.73
CA ASP A 90 15.61 -15.40 -22.26
C ASP A 90 16.46 -14.80 -21.12
N PRO A 91 17.75 -15.18 -20.99
CA PRO A 91 18.61 -14.66 -19.93
C PRO A 91 18.71 -13.13 -19.91
N GLY A 92 18.71 -12.49 -21.09
CA GLY A 92 18.73 -11.03 -21.21
C GLY A 92 17.46 -10.38 -20.64
N LYS A 93 16.28 -10.93 -20.94
CA LYS A 93 15.01 -10.48 -20.35
C LYS A 93 14.96 -10.69 -18.83
N ARG A 94 15.49 -11.80 -18.32
CA ARG A 94 15.57 -12.06 -16.88
C ARG A 94 16.47 -11.04 -16.18
N GLU A 95 17.62 -10.74 -16.76
CA GLU A 95 18.55 -9.76 -16.19
C GLU A 95 17.97 -8.34 -16.25
N ALA A 96 17.35 -7.94 -17.37
CA ALA A 96 16.65 -6.66 -17.46
C ALA A 96 15.54 -6.52 -16.41
N PHE A 97 14.76 -7.59 -16.18
CA PHE A 97 13.76 -7.61 -15.12
C PHE A 97 14.39 -7.50 -13.72
N LYS A 98 15.49 -8.23 -13.47
CA LYS A 98 16.26 -8.14 -12.22
C LYS A 98 16.74 -6.73 -11.94
N GLN A 99 17.33 -6.07 -12.93
CA GLN A 99 17.82 -4.70 -12.80
C GLN A 99 16.69 -3.71 -12.52
N ARG A 100 15.53 -3.89 -13.17
CA ARG A 100 14.34 -3.06 -12.91
C ARG A 100 13.82 -3.21 -11.47
N VAL A 101 13.69 -4.45 -10.98
CA VAL A 101 13.24 -4.69 -9.60
C VAL A 101 14.24 -4.12 -8.60
N ARG A 102 15.55 -4.32 -8.84
CA ARG A 102 16.61 -3.77 -7.98
C ARG A 102 16.57 -2.25 -7.93
N SER A 103 16.42 -1.60 -9.09
CA SER A 103 16.29 -0.14 -9.17
C SER A 103 15.10 0.39 -8.38
N LEU A 104 13.94 -0.29 -8.43
CA LEU A 104 12.78 0.11 -7.63
C LEU A 104 13.06 -0.03 -6.12
N ILE A 105 13.64 -1.16 -5.70
CA ILE A 105 13.99 -1.40 -4.29
C ILE A 105 14.98 -0.35 -3.77
N ASP A 106 16.03 -0.05 -4.54
CA ASP A 106 17.03 0.95 -4.17
C ASP A 106 16.41 2.34 -4.02
N ARG A 107 15.45 2.70 -4.89
CA ARG A 107 14.71 3.97 -4.80
C ARG A 107 13.75 4.01 -3.60
N ILE A 108 13.08 2.89 -3.29
CA ILE A 108 12.24 2.79 -2.09
C ILE A 108 13.10 3.00 -0.83
N HIS A 109 14.26 2.35 -0.74
CA HIS A 109 15.18 2.53 0.39
C HIS A 109 15.78 3.94 0.45
N ALA A 110 16.05 4.55 -0.70
CA ALA A 110 16.46 5.95 -0.75
C ALA A 110 15.38 6.90 -0.22
N TRP A 111 14.13 6.64 -0.58
CA TRP A 111 12.99 7.40 -0.05
C TRP A 111 12.81 7.19 1.46
N LEU A 112 12.93 5.96 1.95
CA LEU A 112 12.84 5.65 3.39
C LEU A 112 13.91 6.38 4.22
N ARG A 113 15.13 6.53 3.71
CA ARG A 113 16.21 7.28 4.38
C ARG A 113 15.91 8.78 4.59
N ASN A 114 14.96 9.33 3.83
CA ASN A 114 14.55 10.72 3.96
C ASN A 114 13.45 10.92 5.02
N ILE A 115 12.95 9.83 5.62
CA ILE A 115 12.03 9.85 6.74
C ILE A 115 12.84 9.53 8.01
N PRO A 116 12.53 10.13 9.18
CA PRO A 116 13.18 9.80 10.45
C PRO A 116 12.74 8.40 10.96
N TRP A 117 12.89 7.38 10.11
CA TRP A 117 12.50 6.01 10.36
C TRP A 117 13.50 5.04 9.72
N THR A 118 13.85 3.98 10.45
CA THR A 118 14.77 2.95 9.98
C THR A 118 14.00 1.66 9.68
N CYS A 119 14.04 1.21 8.42
CA CYS A 119 13.46 -0.07 8.01
C CYS A 119 14.46 -1.21 8.30
N THR A 120 14.28 -1.89 9.43
CA THR A 120 15.18 -2.98 9.85
C THR A 120 14.43 -4.11 10.56
N LEU A 121 14.94 -5.33 10.37
CA LEU A 121 14.47 -6.53 11.07
C LEU A 121 15.24 -6.79 12.37
N ASP A 122 16.30 -6.03 12.65
CA ASP A 122 17.10 -6.18 13.85
C ASP A 122 16.26 -5.83 15.10
N PRO A 123 16.02 -6.77 16.02
CA PRO A 123 15.21 -6.53 17.21
C PRO A 123 15.81 -5.45 18.13
N VAL A 124 17.14 -5.32 18.20
CA VAL A 124 17.83 -4.34 19.05
C VAL A 124 17.66 -2.92 18.49
N ILE A 125 17.82 -2.76 17.18
CA ILE A 125 17.57 -1.47 16.53
C ILE A 125 16.08 -1.15 16.59
N ARG A 126 15.21 -2.15 16.36
CA ARG A 126 13.76 -2.00 16.43
C ARG A 126 13.29 -1.56 17.82
N GLU A 127 13.79 -2.09 18.92
CA GLU A 127 13.43 -1.65 20.27
C GLU A 127 13.80 -0.17 20.53
N ASN A 128 14.90 0.29 19.94
CA ASN A 128 15.32 1.69 20.02
C ASN A 128 14.48 2.61 19.12
N SER A 129 14.22 2.19 17.87
CA SER A 129 13.34 2.89 16.91
C SER A 129 11.86 2.83 17.32
N GLN A 130 11.46 1.86 18.15
CA GLN A 130 10.09 1.70 18.63
C GLN A 130 9.61 2.86 19.52
N ARG A 131 10.51 3.71 20.02
CA ARG A 131 10.14 4.80 20.94
C ARG A 131 9.61 6.06 20.25
N GLN A 132 9.90 6.30 18.97
CA GLN A 132 9.43 7.48 18.25
C GLN A 132 8.96 7.11 16.84
N LEU A 133 7.66 6.87 16.70
CA LEU A 133 7.00 6.92 15.39
C LEU A 133 7.01 8.37 14.89
N PRO A 134 6.92 8.61 13.56
CA PRO A 134 6.76 9.97 13.05
C PRO A 134 5.58 10.69 13.71
N ASP A 135 5.77 11.96 14.02
CA ASP A 135 4.71 12.80 14.60
C ASP A 135 3.67 13.21 13.56
N ASP A 136 4.10 13.39 12.30
CA ASP A 136 3.21 13.71 11.19
C ASP A 136 2.36 12.47 10.78
N PRO A 137 1.02 12.54 10.88
CA PRO A 137 0.13 11.48 10.42
C PRO A 137 0.33 11.11 8.95
N MET A 138 0.70 12.05 8.09
CA MET A 138 0.92 11.81 6.66
C MET A 138 2.22 11.01 6.42
N ASP A 139 3.28 11.28 7.18
CA ASP A 139 4.50 10.45 7.15
C ASP A 139 4.17 9.01 7.59
N CYS A 140 3.33 8.83 8.62
CA CYS A 140 2.87 7.50 9.04
C CYS A 140 2.07 6.79 7.93
N ALA A 141 1.08 7.46 7.32
CA ALA A 141 0.32 6.87 6.22
C ALA A 141 1.21 6.53 5.01
N SER A 142 2.17 7.39 4.69
CA SER A 142 3.15 7.16 3.63
C SER A 142 4.03 5.93 3.90
N LEU A 143 4.46 5.72 5.15
CA LEU A 143 5.20 4.53 5.55
C LEU A 143 4.34 3.25 5.43
N ALA A 144 3.08 3.28 5.88
CA ALA A 144 2.16 2.15 5.74
C ALA A 144 1.97 1.77 4.25
N VAL A 145 1.77 2.77 3.39
CA VAL A 145 1.67 2.62 1.94
C VAL A 145 2.96 2.02 1.37
N CYS A 146 4.12 2.57 1.70
CA CYS A 146 5.43 2.04 1.28
C CYS A 146 5.61 0.56 1.66
N TYR A 147 5.27 0.18 2.89
CA TYR A 147 5.41 -1.20 3.39
C TYR A 147 4.45 -2.17 2.68
N ALA A 148 3.26 -1.71 2.30
CA ALA A 148 2.34 -2.51 1.49
C ALA A 148 2.91 -2.83 0.10
N VAL A 149 3.65 -1.90 -0.51
CA VAL A 149 4.37 -2.19 -1.76
C VAL A 149 5.52 -3.16 -1.57
N LEU A 150 6.27 -3.04 -0.47
CA LEU A 150 7.28 -4.04 -0.13
C LEU A 150 6.65 -5.43 0.01
N LEU A 151 5.50 -5.58 0.69
CA LEU A 151 4.76 -6.85 0.76
C LEU A 151 4.44 -7.40 -0.64
N CYS A 152 3.92 -6.58 -1.55
CA CYS A 152 3.62 -6.99 -2.92
C CYS A 152 4.87 -7.43 -3.72
N LEU A 153 6.06 -6.91 -3.38
CA LEU A 153 7.32 -7.20 -4.06
C LEU A 153 8.08 -8.40 -3.48
N ILE A 154 7.64 -8.99 -2.37
CA ILE A 154 8.32 -10.14 -1.74
C ILE A 154 8.54 -11.29 -2.73
N GLN A 155 7.49 -11.71 -3.44
CA GLN A 155 7.57 -12.84 -4.37
C GLN A 155 8.50 -12.56 -5.58
N PRO A 156 8.38 -11.42 -6.29
CA PRO A 156 9.35 -11.02 -7.31
C PRO A 156 10.80 -10.97 -6.78
N CYS A 157 11.03 -10.37 -5.61
CA CYS A 157 12.36 -10.25 -5.01
C CYS A 157 12.95 -11.62 -4.65
N ALA A 158 12.17 -12.51 -4.05
CA ALA A 158 12.60 -13.87 -3.72
C ALA A 158 12.97 -14.66 -4.98
N CYS A 159 12.17 -14.55 -6.05
CA CYS A 159 12.45 -15.19 -7.34
C CYS A 159 13.75 -14.72 -8.00
N LEU A 160 14.13 -13.47 -7.75
CA LEU A 160 15.30 -12.81 -8.36
C LEU A 160 16.53 -12.77 -7.43
N GLN A 161 16.40 -13.31 -6.21
CA GLN A 161 17.42 -13.25 -5.15
C GLN A 161 17.83 -11.80 -4.86
N ILE A 162 16.84 -10.91 -4.73
CA ILE A 162 17.03 -9.52 -4.32
C ILE A 162 16.60 -9.39 -2.87
N ASN A 163 17.49 -8.86 -2.02
CA ASN A 163 17.17 -8.57 -0.63
C ASN A 163 16.18 -7.39 -0.58
N ILE A 164 14.98 -7.65 -0.07
CA ILE A 164 13.95 -6.62 0.07
C ILE A 164 14.25 -5.65 1.22
N ILE A 165 14.92 -6.14 2.26
CA ILE A 165 15.44 -5.37 3.39
C ILE A 165 16.96 -5.65 3.44
N PRO A 166 17.82 -4.64 3.20
CA PRO A 166 19.24 -4.84 2.91
C PRO A 166 20.10 -5.33 4.08
N GLU A 167 19.64 -5.17 5.33
CA GLU A 167 20.43 -5.48 6.53
C GLU A 167 20.33 -6.94 7.01
N TYR A 168 19.54 -7.80 6.36
CA TYR A 168 19.30 -9.17 6.83
C TYR A 168 19.65 -10.23 5.78
N ASP A 169 20.89 -10.71 5.83
CA ASP A 169 21.49 -11.68 4.88
C ASP A 169 21.10 -13.15 5.13
N HIS A 170 20.07 -13.41 5.93
CA HIS A 170 19.54 -14.76 6.12
C HIS A 170 18.30 -15.01 5.27
N TYR A 171 18.48 -15.97 4.36
CA TYR A 171 17.55 -16.47 3.36
C TYR A 171 16.11 -16.66 3.89
N ASN A 172 15.16 -16.13 3.11
CA ASN A 172 13.88 -16.76 2.72
C ASN A 172 12.92 -17.33 3.78
N ALA A 173 12.88 -16.84 5.01
CA ALA A 173 11.68 -17.05 5.83
C ALA A 173 10.62 -15.99 5.46
N ASP A 174 9.84 -16.30 4.41
CA ASP A 174 8.65 -15.55 3.97
C ASP A 174 7.76 -15.10 5.15
N PRO A 175 7.49 -15.95 6.18
CA PRO A 175 6.56 -15.60 7.26
C PRO A 175 7.05 -14.44 8.14
N ALA A 176 8.31 -14.44 8.59
CA ALA A 176 8.81 -13.42 9.52
C ALA A 176 8.86 -12.02 8.89
N ARG A 177 9.16 -11.94 7.58
CA ARG A 177 9.16 -10.68 6.83
C ARG A 177 7.75 -10.17 6.59
N ILE A 178 6.84 -11.06 6.19
CA ILE A 178 5.41 -10.73 6.03
C ILE A 178 4.85 -10.21 7.34
N GLU A 179 5.13 -10.89 8.46
CA GLU A 179 4.67 -10.52 9.78
C GLU A 179 5.23 -9.16 10.21
N PHE A 180 6.53 -8.93 10.04
CA PHE A 180 7.15 -7.66 10.36
C PHE A 180 6.52 -6.50 9.58
N LEU A 181 6.43 -6.62 8.25
CA LEU A 181 5.89 -5.56 7.41
C LEU A 181 4.41 -5.29 7.73
N THR A 182 3.64 -6.35 7.97
CA THR A 182 2.21 -6.23 8.34
C THR A 182 2.03 -5.56 9.70
N PHE A 183 2.84 -5.94 10.68
CA PHE A 183 2.81 -5.35 12.02
C PHE A 183 3.13 -3.86 11.97
N GLU A 184 4.16 -3.46 11.22
CA GLU A 184 4.53 -2.05 11.08
C GLU A 184 3.45 -1.26 10.31
N ILE A 185 2.80 -1.84 9.28
CA ILE A 185 1.63 -1.23 8.64
C ILE A 185 0.55 -0.91 9.67
N CYS A 186 0.15 -1.89 10.49
CA CYS A 186 -0.88 -1.68 11.51
C CYS A 186 -0.48 -0.61 12.53
N ARG A 187 0.80 -0.59 12.91
CA ARG A 187 1.33 0.38 13.86
C ARG A 187 1.32 1.80 13.30
N PHE A 188 1.73 1.99 12.06
CA PHE A 188 1.65 3.29 11.37
C PHE A 188 0.20 3.72 11.15
N SER A 189 -0.69 2.81 10.74
CA SER A 189 -2.12 3.09 10.59
C SER A 189 -2.72 3.62 11.90
N LYS A 190 -2.47 2.94 13.02
CA LYS A 190 -2.98 3.36 14.33
C LYS A 190 -2.46 4.74 14.72
N LYS A 191 -1.16 5.01 14.51
CA LYS A 191 -0.55 6.32 14.81
C LYS A 191 -1.09 7.44 13.92
N ALA A 192 -1.25 7.19 12.63
CA ALA A 192 -1.81 8.16 11.69
C ALA A 192 -3.25 8.57 12.05
N LEU A 193 -4.05 7.64 12.60
CA LEU A 193 -5.45 7.86 12.93
C LEU A 193 -5.69 8.31 14.39
N GLN A 194 -4.65 8.38 15.23
CA GLN A 194 -4.78 8.80 16.64
C GLN A 194 -5.40 10.19 16.82
N GLY A 195 -5.23 11.09 15.85
CA GLY A 195 -5.82 12.44 15.87
C GLY A 195 -7.32 12.50 15.53
N GLY A 196 -7.92 11.37 15.15
CA GLY A 196 -9.38 11.19 15.06
C GLY A 196 -10.09 11.78 13.84
N ASP A 197 -9.50 12.69 13.07
CA ASP A 197 -10.28 13.48 12.10
C ASP A 197 -9.59 13.68 10.74
N SER A 198 -9.34 12.58 10.02
CA SER A 198 -8.93 12.66 8.61
C SER A 198 -9.46 11.48 7.80
N ALA A 199 -10.62 11.68 7.18
CA ALA A 199 -11.19 10.75 6.21
C ALA A 199 -10.21 10.46 5.05
N GLY A 200 -9.38 11.43 4.67
CA GLY A 200 -8.34 11.25 3.65
C GLY A 200 -7.26 10.24 4.07
N LEU A 201 -6.76 10.33 5.31
CA LEU A 201 -5.80 9.36 5.83
C LEU A 201 -6.43 7.96 5.98
N ALA A 202 -7.68 7.89 6.44
CA ALA A 202 -8.41 6.63 6.53
C ALA A 202 -8.51 5.94 5.16
N LEU A 203 -8.85 6.69 4.11
CA LEU A 203 -8.90 6.19 2.73
C LEU A 203 -7.54 5.68 2.23
N LEU A 204 -6.45 6.39 2.53
CA LEU A 204 -5.10 5.95 2.16
C LEU A 204 -4.67 4.65 2.84
N LEU A 205 -5.11 4.43 4.08
CA LEU A 205 -4.72 3.29 4.91
C LEU A 205 -5.52 2.01 4.64
N ILE A 206 -6.65 2.11 3.95
CA ILE A 206 -7.46 0.96 3.55
C ILE A 206 -6.63 -0.08 2.80
N TYR A 207 -5.89 0.33 1.77
CA TYR A 207 -5.16 -0.62 0.94
C TYR A 207 -4.00 -1.30 1.67
N PRO A 208 -3.14 -0.56 2.41
CA PRO A 208 -2.12 -1.19 3.24
C PRO A 208 -2.67 -2.24 4.21
N LEU A 209 -3.79 -1.95 4.85
CA LEU A 209 -4.47 -2.88 5.76
C LEU A 209 -5.09 -4.08 5.02
N GLN A 210 -5.61 -3.88 3.81
CA GLN A 210 -6.11 -4.99 2.98
C GLN A 210 -4.99 -5.91 2.49
N ILE A 211 -3.85 -5.35 2.08
CA ILE A 211 -2.67 -6.14 1.70
C ILE A 211 -2.17 -6.93 2.91
N SER A 212 -2.07 -6.28 4.06
CA SER A 212 -1.76 -6.92 5.34
C SER A 212 -2.68 -8.10 5.65
N TRP A 213 -3.99 -7.90 5.53
CA TRP A 213 -4.98 -8.96 5.70
C TRP A 213 -4.73 -10.12 4.74
N TYR A 214 -4.56 -9.83 3.44
CA TYR A 214 -4.37 -10.84 2.41
C TYR A 214 -3.15 -11.72 2.68
N PHE A 215 -2.04 -11.13 3.13
CA PHE A 215 -0.81 -11.89 3.43
C PHE A 215 -0.88 -12.66 4.76
N LEU A 216 -1.70 -12.22 5.72
CA LEU A 216 -1.92 -12.91 7.00
C LEU A 216 -3.14 -13.84 7.03
N GLN A 217 -3.91 -13.95 5.95
CA GLN A 217 -5.16 -14.72 5.94
C GLN A 217 -5.02 -16.20 6.31
N ALA A 218 -3.82 -16.77 6.10
CA ALA A 218 -3.49 -18.15 6.46
C ALA A 218 -3.18 -18.33 7.95
N THR A 219 -3.07 -17.24 8.71
CA THR A 219 -2.65 -17.22 10.12
C THR A 219 -3.66 -16.41 10.95
N PRO A 220 -4.85 -16.96 11.27
CA PRO A 220 -5.95 -16.21 11.88
C PRO A 220 -5.59 -15.51 13.19
N GLU A 221 -4.74 -16.13 14.01
CA GLU A 221 -4.23 -15.60 15.29
C GLU A 221 -3.50 -14.24 15.14
N LYS A 222 -3.01 -13.93 13.93
CA LYS A 222 -2.26 -12.69 13.65
C LYS A 222 -3.11 -11.63 12.96
N LEU A 223 -4.37 -11.94 12.62
CA LEU A 223 -5.28 -11.00 11.95
C LEU A 223 -5.93 -10.01 12.90
N ASP A 224 -5.94 -10.28 14.20
CA ASP A 224 -6.68 -9.47 15.18
C ASP A 224 -6.29 -8.00 15.17
N GLN A 225 -4.99 -7.70 14.99
CA GLN A 225 -4.51 -6.32 14.90
C GLN A 225 -4.94 -5.63 13.60
N VAL A 226 -4.96 -6.36 12.47
CA VAL A 226 -5.42 -5.82 11.17
C VAL A 226 -6.94 -5.57 11.24
N ARG A 227 -7.68 -6.51 11.84
CA ARG A 227 -9.12 -6.39 12.14
C ARG A 227 -9.41 -5.17 12.97
N GLU A 228 -8.73 -5.01 14.11
CA GLU A 228 -8.93 -3.87 15.01
C GLU A 228 -8.79 -2.53 14.27
N ASN A 229 -7.77 -2.38 13.41
CA ASN A 229 -7.55 -1.16 12.63
C ASN A 229 -8.65 -0.94 11.57
N LEU A 230 -9.02 -1.97 10.80
CA LEU A 230 -10.07 -1.86 9.79
C LEU A 230 -11.45 -1.60 10.42
N ASP A 231 -11.72 -2.22 11.55
CA ASP A 231 -13.01 -2.17 12.22
C ASP A 231 -13.15 -0.89 13.06
N SER A 232 -12.26 -0.69 14.02
CA SER A 232 -12.37 0.42 14.97
C SER A 232 -11.93 1.74 14.34
N SER A 233 -10.79 1.74 13.66
CA SER A 233 -10.16 2.98 13.19
C SER A 233 -10.65 3.44 11.82
N ILE A 234 -11.19 2.54 10.98
CA ILE A 234 -11.65 2.88 9.63
C ILE A 234 -13.17 2.81 9.53
N ALA A 235 -13.78 1.66 9.85
CA ALA A 235 -15.23 1.49 9.72
C ALA A 235 -16.02 2.27 10.78
N ASP A 236 -15.73 2.05 12.06
CA ASP A 236 -16.55 2.59 13.14
C ASP A 236 -16.27 4.11 13.34
N SER A 237 -15.04 4.56 13.08
CA SER A 237 -14.64 5.97 13.24
C SER A 237 -14.90 6.84 12.00
N HIS A 238 -14.79 6.29 10.78
CA HIS A 238 -14.89 7.07 9.54
C HIS A 238 -15.94 6.56 8.54
N GLY A 239 -16.67 5.48 8.86
CA GLY A 239 -17.75 4.95 8.04
C GLY A 239 -17.31 4.20 6.78
N PHE A 240 -16.01 3.91 6.63
CA PHE A 240 -15.50 3.17 5.47
C PHE A 240 -15.50 1.67 5.75
N GLU A 241 -16.39 0.92 5.11
CA GLU A 241 -16.48 -0.52 5.28
C GLU A 241 -16.09 -1.27 4.01
N LEU A 242 -15.10 -2.16 4.13
CA LEU A 242 -14.64 -3.02 3.04
C LEU A 242 -14.58 -4.48 3.49
N GLY A 243 -15.46 -5.31 2.93
CA GLY A 243 -15.39 -6.76 3.09
C GLY A 243 -15.97 -7.35 4.37
N ARG A 244 -16.63 -6.57 5.24
CA ARG A 244 -17.44 -7.13 6.35
C ARG A 244 -18.60 -7.95 5.78
N VAL A 245 -18.67 -9.24 6.12
CA VAL A 245 -19.85 -10.07 5.83
C VAL A 245 -20.99 -9.55 6.70
N ARG A 246 -21.98 -8.92 6.06
CA ARG A 246 -23.17 -8.39 6.71
C ARG A 246 -24.32 -9.38 6.54
N GLU A 247 -24.97 -9.79 7.62
CA GLU A 247 -26.35 -10.30 7.55
C GLU A 247 -27.31 -9.12 7.66
N TRP A 248 -28.30 -9.09 6.78
CA TRP A 248 -29.29 -8.03 6.72
C TRP A 248 -30.40 -8.33 7.73
N SER A 249 -30.70 -7.38 8.61
CA SER A 249 -31.76 -7.50 9.63
C SER A 249 -32.78 -6.39 9.48
N GLU A 250 -33.99 -6.74 9.06
CA GLU A 250 -35.13 -5.81 8.88
C GLU A 250 -35.59 -5.16 10.20
N LEU A 251 -35.25 -5.74 11.35
CA LEU A 251 -35.69 -5.27 12.67
C LEU A 251 -35.09 -3.90 13.07
N ASN A 252 -34.00 -3.47 12.44
CA ASN A 252 -33.33 -2.21 12.77
C ASN A 252 -33.81 -1.00 11.92
N LEU A 253 -34.70 -1.21 10.95
CA LEU A 253 -35.26 -0.15 10.12
C LEU A 253 -36.01 0.91 10.94
N GLU A 254 -36.60 0.53 12.07
CA GLU A 254 -37.38 1.44 12.94
C GLU A 254 -36.52 2.44 13.72
N GLN A 255 -35.19 2.26 13.78
CA GLN A 255 -34.28 3.15 14.51
C GLN A 255 -33.56 4.18 13.60
N GLY A 256 -33.92 4.26 12.32
CA GLY A 256 -33.34 5.23 11.38
C GLY A 256 -31.86 4.99 11.05
N ARG A 257 -31.31 3.84 11.44
CA ARG A 257 -29.96 3.39 11.07
C ARG A 257 -30.10 2.09 10.29
N TYR A 258 -29.48 1.99 9.11
CA TYR A 258 -29.35 0.71 8.40
C TYR A 258 -28.56 -0.25 9.29
N GLY A 259 -29.25 -1.06 10.08
CA GLY A 259 -28.65 -1.87 11.13
C GLY A 259 -28.09 -3.18 10.59
N PHE A 260 -26.78 -3.23 10.45
CA PHE A 260 -26.03 -4.46 10.23
C PHE A 260 -25.61 -5.03 11.59
N MET A 261 -25.76 -6.34 11.80
CA MET A 261 -25.22 -7.02 12.97
C MET A 261 -23.83 -7.59 12.65
N TYR A 262 -22.93 -7.49 13.62
CA TYR A 262 -21.58 -8.05 13.61
C TYR A 262 -21.62 -9.55 13.96
N LYS A 263 -20.71 -10.35 13.41
CA LYS A 263 -20.36 -11.67 13.98
C LYS A 263 -19.14 -11.53 14.86
#